data_AF-A0A5M3PQ19-F1
#
_entry.id   AF-A0A5M3PQ19-F1
#
_cell.length_a   1.000
_cell.length_b   1.000
_cell.length_c   1.000
_cell.angle_alpha   90.00
_cell.angle_beta   90.00
_cell.angle_gamma   90.00
#
_symmetry.space_group_name_H-M   'P 1'
#
loop_
_entity.id
_entity.type
_entity.pdbx_description
1 polymer ?
#
loop_
_entity_poly.entity_id
_entity_poly.type
_entity_poly.pdbx_seq_one_letter_code
_entity_poly.pdbx_strand_id
1 'polypeptide(L)'
;MDTEKRQLETMVNEYFQGLHTGNAERLAPLFHRDCVLKAPGLRRTLDEWLADVATRPIPANIGHPEDYRILRVELAGNQAMVKVACPLPHGDFTDYLGFLREDGVWKIVNKMYAPATA
;
A
#
# COMPACT_ATOMS: atom_id res chain seq x y z
N MET A 1 21.26 5.80 0.95
CA MET A 1 20.56 4.69 0.26
C MET A 1 19.96 3.71 1.27
N ASP A 2 20.74 3.16 2.20
CA ASP A 2 20.22 2.18 3.16
C ASP A 2 19.19 2.75 4.14
N THR A 3 19.34 4.03 4.53
CA THR A 3 18.39 4.70 5.44
C THR A 3 17.06 4.97 4.75
N GLU A 4 17.08 5.47 3.51
CA GLU A 4 15.87 5.75 2.73
C GLU A 4 15.13 4.45 2.41
N LYS A 5 15.86 3.39 2.05
CA LYS A 5 15.27 2.07 1.84
C LYS A 5 14.58 1.56 3.11
N ARG A 6 15.23 1.65 4.28
CA ARG A 6 14.63 1.28 5.57
C ARG A 6 13.38 2.10 5.89
N GLN A 7 13.38 3.40 5.61
CA GLN A 7 12.20 4.26 5.79
C GLN A 7 11.02 3.78 4.93
N LEU A 8 11.27 3.46 3.66
CA LEU A 8 10.26 2.91 2.77
C LEU A 8 9.74 1.55 3.27
N GLU A 9 10.62 0.65 3.71
CA GLU A 9 10.23 -0.64 4.29
C GLU A 9 9.37 -0.47 5.55
N THR A 10 9.73 0.46 6.44
CA THR A 10 8.91 0.81 7.61
C THR A 10 7.53 1.32 7.21
N MET A 11 7.45 2.25 6.25
CA MET A 11 6.16 2.76 5.76
C MET A 11 5.31 1.67 5.11
N VAL A 12 5.94 0.74 4.41
CA VAL A 12 5.24 -0.37 3.76
C VAL A 12 4.73 -1.39 4.80
N ASN A 13 5.47 -1.60 5.89
CA ASN A 13 4.98 -2.39 7.02
C ASN A 13 3.77 -1.72 7.71
N GLU A 14 3.79 -0.39 7.86
CA GLU A 14 2.62 0.36 8.35
C GLU A 14 1.42 0.23 7.40
N TYR A 15 1.68 0.25 6.09
CA TYR A 15 0.67 -0.02 5.07
C TYR A 15 0.06 -1.42 5.22
N PHE A 16 0.88 -2.46 5.40
CA PHE A 16 0.40 -3.83 5.63
C PHE A 16 -0.49 -3.93 6.87
N GLN A 17 -0.06 -3.32 7.96
CA GLN A 17 -0.82 -3.32 9.20
C GLN A 17 -2.17 -2.59 9.05
N GLY A 18 -2.19 -1.47 8.32
CA GLY A 18 -3.44 -0.79 7.97
C GLY A 18 -4.38 -1.66 7.14
N LEU A 19 -3.85 -2.39 6.14
CA LEU A 19 -4.67 -3.34 5.36
C LEU A 19 -5.21 -4.49 6.20
N HIS A 20 -4.39 -5.04 7.08
CA HIS A 20 -4.69 -6.21 7.88
C HIS A 20 -5.76 -5.91 8.94
N THR A 21 -5.67 -4.74 9.57
CA THR A 21 -6.59 -4.29 10.61
C THR A 21 -7.80 -3.52 10.07
N GLY A 22 -7.86 -3.22 8.77
CA GLY A 22 -8.91 -2.38 8.18
C GLY A 22 -8.88 -0.93 8.65
N ASN A 23 -7.75 -0.47 9.20
CA ASN A 23 -7.63 0.83 9.83
C ASN A 23 -7.29 1.93 8.81
N ALA A 24 -8.32 2.61 8.31
CA ALA A 24 -8.18 3.70 7.36
C ALA A 24 -7.42 4.92 7.93
N GLU A 25 -7.58 5.22 9.22
CA GLU A 25 -6.88 6.34 9.88
C GLU A 25 -5.37 6.10 9.97
N ARG A 26 -4.95 4.83 10.09
CA ARG A 26 -3.54 4.44 10.02
C ARG A 26 -2.98 4.53 8.61
N LEU A 27 -3.81 4.26 7.59
CA LEU A 27 -3.40 4.29 6.19
C LEU A 27 -3.30 5.72 5.64
N ALA A 28 -4.27 6.58 5.93
CA ALA A 28 -4.39 7.90 5.32
C ALA A 28 -3.09 8.75 5.39
N PRO A 29 -2.34 8.78 6.52
CA PRO A 29 -1.10 9.54 6.61
C PRO A 29 0.04 9.02 5.73
N LEU A 30 -0.03 7.79 5.21
CA LEU A 30 0.99 7.23 4.31
C LEU A 30 0.87 7.78 2.89
N PHE A 31 -0.31 8.27 2.51
CA PHE A 31 -0.62 8.71 1.16
C PHE A 31 -0.54 10.22 1.01
N HIS A 32 -0.20 10.67 -0.20
CA HIS A 32 -0.46 12.04 -0.61
C HIS A 32 -1.95 12.18 -0.99
N ARG A 33 -2.51 13.38 -0.79
CA ARG A 33 -3.96 13.63 -0.95
C ARG A 33 -4.47 13.47 -2.38
N ASP A 34 -3.60 13.61 -3.37
CA ASP A 34 -3.95 13.43 -4.78
C ASP A 34 -3.81 11.98 -5.27
N CYS A 35 -3.44 11.04 -4.39
CA CYS A 35 -3.19 9.66 -4.78
C CYS A 35 -4.45 9.06 -5.41
N VAL A 36 -4.28 8.50 -6.60
CA VAL A 36 -5.33 7.76 -7.30
C VAL A 36 -4.93 6.30 -7.40
N LEU A 37 -5.85 5.44 -6.96
CA LEU A 37 -5.73 3.99 -7.04
C LEU A 37 -6.28 3.48 -8.36
N LYS A 38 -5.56 2.57 -9.01
CA LYS A 38 -5.87 2.16 -10.38
C LYS A 38 -5.80 0.65 -10.57
N ALA A 39 -6.74 0.16 -11.37
CA ALA A 39 -6.75 -1.17 -11.97
C ALA A 39 -7.37 -1.05 -13.37
N PRO A 40 -7.29 -2.06 -14.24
CA PRO A 40 -7.94 -2.01 -15.55
C PRO A 40 -9.43 -1.63 -15.44
N GLY A 41 -9.84 -0.55 -16.12
CA GLY A 41 -11.21 -0.05 -16.09
C GLY A 41 -11.64 0.65 -14.79
N LEU A 42 -10.77 0.77 -13.78
CA LEU A 42 -11.11 1.32 -12.47
C LEU A 42 -10.13 2.42 -12.04
N ARG A 43 -10.69 3.51 -11.50
CA ARG A 43 -9.96 4.56 -10.80
C ARG A 43 -10.72 4.89 -9.53
N ARG A 44 -10.02 4.92 -8.40
CA ARG A 44 -10.55 5.34 -7.09
C ARG A 44 -9.70 6.46 -6.54
N THR A 45 -10.34 7.46 -5.96
CA THR A 45 -9.70 8.44 -5.08
C THR A 45 -9.17 7.74 -3.83
N LEU A 46 -8.27 8.42 -3.09
CA LEU A 46 -7.81 7.94 -1.80
C LEU A 46 -8.97 7.71 -0.84
N ASP A 47 -9.93 8.64 -0.77
CA ASP A 47 -11.07 8.57 0.15
C ASP A 47 -12.00 7.38 -0.16
N GLU A 48 -12.32 7.16 -1.43
CA GLU A 48 -13.11 5.99 -1.85
C GLU A 48 -12.44 4.68 -1.44
N TRP A 49 -11.13 4.57 -1.66
CA TRP A 49 -10.40 3.37 -1.29
C TRP A 49 -10.27 3.18 0.23
N LEU A 50 -10.06 4.26 0.99
CA LEU A 50 -10.02 4.19 2.45
C LEU A 50 -11.38 3.76 3.03
N ALA A 51 -12.48 4.26 2.46
CA ALA A 51 -13.82 3.80 2.80
C ALA A 51 -13.97 2.29 2.53
N ASP A 52 -13.56 1.81 1.36
CA ASP A 52 -13.59 0.38 1.02
C ASP A 52 -12.76 -0.47 2.00
N VAL A 53 -11.60 0.03 2.44
CA VAL A 53 -10.76 -0.69 3.42
C VAL A 53 -11.44 -0.79 4.78
N ALA A 54 -12.17 0.25 5.19
CA ALA A 54 -12.88 0.28 6.48
C ALA A 54 -14.14 -0.60 6.49
N THR A 55 -14.76 -0.87 5.34
CA THR A 55 -16.03 -1.59 5.25
C THR A 55 -15.93 -3.02 4.74
N ARG A 56 -14.87 -3.38 4.00
CA ARG A 56 -14.63 -4.76 3.54
C ARG A 56 -14.41 -5.72 4.72
N PRO A 57 -14.52 -7.04 4.52
CA PRO A 57 -14.11 -8.02 5.52
C PRO A 57 -12.67 -7.76 6.00
N ILE A 58 -12.52 -7.51 7.31
CA ILE A 58 -11.24 -7.15 7.93
C ILE A 58 -10.44 -8.44 8.18
N PRO A 59 -9.22 -8.58 7.61
CA PRO A 59 -8.40 -9.79 7.76
C PRO A 59 -8.17 -10.22 9.21
N ALA A 60 -7.82 -9.27 10.09
CA ALA A 60 -7.58 -9.54 11.51
C ALA A 60 -8.82 -10.11 12.25
N ASN A 61 -10.02 -9.64 11.89
CA ASN A 61 -11.26 -10.06 12.56
C ASN A 61 -11.68 -11.49 12.20
N ILE A 62 -11.15 -12.04 11.11
CA ILE A 62 -11.47 -13.39 10.65
C ILE A 62 -10.29 -14.36 10.77
N GLY A 63 -9.20 -13.94 11.42
CA GLY A 63 -8.00 -14.77 11.60
C GLY A 63 -7.25 -15.08 10.30
N HIS A 64 -7.38 -14.22 9.28
CA HIS A 64 -6.61 -14.39 8.05
C HIS A 64 -5.10 -14.21 8.35
N PRO A 65 -4.18 -14.95 7.70
CA PRO A 65 -2.74 -14.79 7.96
C PRO A 65 -2.18 -13.40 7.59
N GLU A 66 -1.14 -12.96 8.31
CA GLU A 66 -0.36 -11.74 8.05
C GLU A 66 0.79 -11.97 7.04
N ASP A 67 0.52 -12.66 5.92
CA ASP A 67 1.55 -13.10 4.96
C ASP A 67 1.94 -12.01 3.92
N TYR A 68 1.86 -10.74 4.31
CA TYR A 68 2.27 -9.61 3.48
C TYR A 68 3.78 -9.59 3.28
N ARG A 69 4.25 -9.26 2.07
CA ARG A 69 5.68 -9.27 1.76
C ARG A 69 6.10 -8.13 0.85
N ILE A 70 7.23 -7.52 1.15
CA ILE A 70 7.93 -6.64 0.22
C ILE A 70 8.65 -7.52 -0.80
N LEU A 71 8.27 -7.39 -2.09
CA LEU A 71 8.86 -8.16 -3.17
C LEU A 71 10.06 -7.45 -3.78
N ARG A 72 9.98 -6.13 -3.90
CA ARG A 72 11.05 -5.31 -4.50
C ARG A 72 10.92 -3.85 -4.05
N VAL A 73 12.07 -3.22 -3.80
CA VAL A 73 12.19 -1.77 -3.58
C VAL A 73 13.14 -1.23 -4.64
N GLU A 74 12.68 -0.25 -5.41
CA GLU A 74 13.47 0.45 -6.43
C GLU A 74 13.56 1.91 -6.04
N LEU A 75 14.73 2.33 -5.55
CA LEU A 75 14.99 3.70 -5.11
C LEU A 75 15.75 4.48 -6.19
N ALA A 76 15.23 5.65 -6.56
CA ALA A 76 15.83 6.56 -7.53
C ALA A 76 15.79 8.00 -6.97
N GLY A 77 16.81 8.36 -6.19
CA GLY A 77 16.90 9.68 -5.56
C GLY A 77 15.76 9.91 -4.57
N ASN A 78 14.92 10.91 -4.85
CA ASN A 78 13.72 11.25 -4.06
C ASN A 78 12.44 10.54 -4.57
N GLN A 79 12.57 9.48 -5.36
CA GLN A 79 11.46 8.70 -5.87
C GLN A 79 11.68 7.21 -5.56
N ALA A 80 10.61 6.45 -5.37
CA ALA A 80 10.72 5.00 -5.27
C ALA A 80 9.49 4.28 -5.83
N MET A 81 9.70 3.04 -6.24
CA MET A 81 8.63 2.07 -6.51
C MET A 81 8.80 0.90 -5.55
N VAL A 82 7.73 0.51 -4.87
CA VAL A 82 7.72 -0.70 -4.03
C VAL A 82 6.65 -1.65 -4.56
N LYS A 83 7.09 -2.87 -4.91
CA LYS A 83 6.21 -3.97 -5.27
C LYS A 83 5.98 -4.82 -4.02
N VAL A 84 4.73 -5.10 -3.68
CA VAL A 84 4.38 -5.88 -2.49
C VAL A 84 3.35 -6.96 -2.81
N ALA A 85 3.42 -8.07 -2.09
CA ALA A 85 2.37 -9.09 -2.06
C ALA A 85 1.39 -8.78 -0.94
N CYS A 86 0.10 -8.80 -1.26
CA CYS A 86 -1.01 -8.54 -0.35
C CYS A 86 -2.03 -9.67 -0.44
N PRO A 87 -1.81 -10.80 0.28
CA PRO A 87 -2.84 -11.81 0.42
C PRO A 87 -4.01 -11.22 1.22
N LEU A 88 -5.22 -11.32 0.69
CA LEU A 88 -6.43 -10.80 1.29
C LEU A 88 -7.53 -11.87 1.26
N PRO A 89 -8.57 -11.74 2.11
CA PRO A 89 -9.64 -12.74 2.19
C PRO A 89 -10.37 -13.03 0.87
N HIS A 90 -10.32 -12.08 -0.08
CA HIS A 90 -10.99 -12.15 -1.38
C HIS A 90 -10.02 -12.40 -2.55
N GLY A 91 -8.75 -12.72 -2.27
CA GLY A 91 -7.76 -13.07 -3.27
C GLY A 91 -6.36 -12.58 -2.94
N ASP A 92 -5.38 -13.11 -3.68
CA ASP A 92 -4.00 -12.67 -3.61
C ASP A 92 -3.76 -11.54 -4.60
N PHE A 93 -3.15 -10.47 -4.12
CA PHE A 93 -2.85 -9.29 -4.93
C PHE A 93 -1.38 -8.94 -4.91
N THR A 94 -0.93 -8.33 -5.99
CA THR A 94 0.30 -7.56 -6.04
C THR A 94 -0.04 -6.09 -6.13
N ASP A 95 0.45 -5.30 -5.17
CA ASP A 95 0.37 -3.85 -5.21
C ASP A 95 1.70 -3.25 -5.70
N TYR A 96 1.58 -2.20 -6.50
CA TYR A 96 2.68 -1.37 -7.00
C TYR A 96 2.50 0.03 -6.42
N LEU A 97 3.35 0.38 -5.47
CA LEU A 97 3.26 1.60 -4.69
C LEU A 97 4.34 2.58 -5.19
N GLY A 98 3.91 3.69 -5.78
CA GLY A 98 4.77 4.78 -6.19
C GLY A 98 4.93 5.80 -5.07
N PHE A 99 6.18 6.13 -4.74
CA PHE A 99 6.53 7.05 -3.68
C PHE A 99 7.30 8.27 -4.20
N LEU A 100 7.02 9.43 -3.61
CA LEU A 100 7.84 10.63 -3.72
C LEU A 100 8.30 11.08 -2.33
N ARG A 101 9.50 11.63 -2.26
CA ARG A 101 10.01 12.35 -1.09
C ARG A 101 10.00 13.84 -1.37
N GLU A 102 9.14 14.55 -0.67
CA GLU A 102 8.97 16.00 -0.78
C GLU A 102 9.12 16.60 0.61
N ASP A 103 9.85 17.71 0.73
CA ASP A 103 10.14 18.37 2.01
C ASP A 103 10.69 17.41 3.10
N GLY A 104 11.46 16.41 2.67
CA GLY A 104 12.06 15.40 3.55
C GLY A 104 11.11 14.27 3.97
N VAL A 105 9.86 14.26 3.50
CA VAL A 105 8.83 13.28 3.89
C VAL A 105 8.46 12.40 2.70
N TRP A 106 8.47 11.09 2.91
CA TRP A 106 7.98 10.12 1.92
C TRP A 106 6.46 10.00 1.99
N LYS A 107 5.81 9.90 0.82
CA LYS A 107 4.38 9.61 0.67
C LYS A 107 4.13 8.68 -0.51
N ILE A 108 3.09 7.86 -0.40
CA ILE A 108 2.55 7.11 -1.54
C ILE A 108 1.71 8.06 -2.39
N VAL A 109 2.11 8.29 -3.63
CA VAL A 109 1.44 9.20 -4.58
C VAL A 109 0.67 8.45 -5.66
N ASN A 110 0.90 7.14 -5.81
CA ASN A 110 0.19 6.29 -6.75
C ASN A 110 0.14 4.86 -6.22
N LYS A 111 -1.01 4.20 -6.42
CA LYS A 111 -1.15 2.77 -6.19
C LYS A 111 -1.81 2.11 -7.39
N MET A 112 -1.18 1.06 -7.90
CA MET A 112 -1.81 0.13 -8.82
C MET A 112 -1.86 -1.25 -8.18
N TYR A 113 -2.80 -2.08 -8.59
CA TYR A 113 -2.88 -3.46 -8.12
C TYR A 113 -3.36 -4.41 -9.21
N ALA A 114 -2.95 -5.67 -9.08
CA ALA A 114 -3.38 -6.76 -9.95
C ALA A 114 -3.53 -8.04 -9.12
N PRO A 115 -4.39 -8.99 -9.54
CA PRO A 115 -4.33 -10.35 -9.00
C PRO A 115 -2.90 -10.90 -9.09
N ALA A 116 -2.45 -11.58 -8.05
CA ALA A 116 -1.16 -12.26 -8.09
C ALA A 116 -1.21 -13.31 -9.22
N THR A 117 -0.31 -13.19 -10.19
CA THR A 117 -0.10 -14.23 -11.19
C THR A 117 0.67 -15.38 -10.55
N ALA A 118 0.20 -16.61 -10.77
CA ALA A 118 0.97 -17.82 -10.48
C ALA A 118 2.28 -17.87 -11.28
#